data_AF-A0A8D2CVC3-F1
#
_entry.id   AF-A0A8D2CVC3-F1
#
_cell.length_a   1.000
_cell.length_b   1.000
_cell.length_c   1.000
_cell.angle_alpha   90.00
_cell.angle_beta   90.00
_cell.angle_gamma   90.00
#
_symmetry.space_group_name_H-M   'P 1'
#
loop_
_entity.id
_entity.type
_entity.pdbx_description
1 polymer ?
#
loop_
_entity_poly.entity_id
_entity_poly.type
_entity_poly.pdbx_seq_one_letter_code
_entity_poly.pdbx_strand_id
1 'polypeptide(L)'
;MSDPNKASIEAEKEALNLKLPPIVHPPEDIGVDTPQQSKLLNYRRSKEQQKTINQLVIDEAKKNLDRTLDKRVPPLPEPDYPPTMTSETKRKGFNYIYMKQCVKSSPIVPIQQEWLNNMLMLIPESLKEGKKREKLLESLINEVSSDFEKSMKRYMVQSVLVKPPVTWLEDEGGPLPESPVGLDYSNPWHCNYVQARNQIASNLHIIHPTMKILLDLGYTTFANTVLLDVTGIRAKGPIDCESLKTDLSIQAKKAEEKIMNTWYPQVISLFTKKESLEGIKSDKLDAFYSCVSTLMSNQLKDLLIRTVEAFVKLFDSEDQQRLPIFKMELTFDDDKMEFYPTFQDLQDVVLSVVERIAETLQNIQTVPSWLSGTSTPVNLDTELPEHVLQWALNTLKVAIHQNLQGARKHYETYVEKYNWLLDGTAVKMIQNFQAEDHTFDEYTEELDCWVVWVVYL
;
A
#
# COMPACT_ATOMS: atom_id res chain seq x y z
N MET A 1 18.37 32.32 4.88
CA MET A 1 18.68 33.77 4.88
C MET A 1 17.46 34.49 4.33
N SER A 2 16.68 35.14 5.19
CA SER A 2 15.50 35.91 4.76
C SER A 2 15.94 37.20 4.10
N ASP A 3 15.41 37.46 2.92
CA ASP A 3 15.75 38.60 2.07
C ASP A 3 15.35 39.93 2.77
N PRO A 4 16.32 40.76 3.22
CA PRO A 4 16.05 41.96 4.00
C PRO A 4 15.21 43.00 3.24
N ASN A 5 15.20 42.94 1.90
CA ASN A 5 14.34 43.78 1.07
C ASN A 5 12.86 43.42 1.18
N LYS A 6 12.52 42.15 1.42
CA LYS A 6 11.13 41.72 1.49
C LYS A 6 10.45 42.21 2.78
N ALA A 7 11.18 42.18 3.89
CA ALA A 7 10.72 42.70 5.17
C ALA A 7 10.58 44.23 5.16
N SER A 8 11.48 44.93 4.46
CA SER A 8 11.38 46.39 4.31
C SER A 8 10.16 46.81 3.48
N ILE A 9 9.81 46.06 2.43
CA ILE A 9 8.62 46.32 1.59
C ILE A 9 7.31 45.98 2.33
N GLU A 10 7.29 44.94 3.16
CA GLU A 10 6.15 44.62 4.02
C GLU A 10 5.95 45.67 5.12
N ALA A 11 7.03 46.12 5.77
CA ALA A 11 6.98 47.18 6.77
C ALA A 11 6.53 48.53 6.18
N GLU A 12 6.94 48.85 4.95
CA GLU A 12 6.52 50.07 4.25
C GLU A 12 5.04 49.99 3.79
N LYS A 13 4.57 48.81 3.38
CA LYS A 13 3.14 48.56 3.12
C LYS A 13 2.28 48.64 4.38
N GLU A 14 2.81 48.19 5.52
CA GLU A 14 2.12 48.24 6.81
C GLU A 14 2.07 49.69 7.36
N ALA A 15 3.15 50.46 7.18
CA ALA A 15 3.20 51.89 7.49
C ALA A 15 2.24 52.73 6.62
N LEU A 16 2.05 52.36 5.34
CA LEU A 16 1.08 53.00 4.44
C LEU A 16 -0.38 52.59 4.72
N ASN A 17 -0.60 51.48 5.43
CA ASN A 17 -1.93 51.00 5.84
C ASN A 17 -2.44 51.62 7.15
N LEU A 18 -1.69 52.53 7.77
CA LEU A 18 -2.17 53.36 8.87
C LEU A 18 -3.27 54.31 8.34
N LYS A 19 -4.53 53.85 8.43
CA LYS A 19 -5.70 54.68 8.20
C LYS A 19 -5.63 55.85 9.20
N LEU A 20 -5.37 57.05 8.67
CA LEU A 20 -5.56 58.29 9.42
C LEU A 20 -6.97 58.27 10.06
N PRO A 21 -7.11 58.71 11.31
CA PRO A 21 -8.41 58.75 11.97
C PRO A 21 -9.40 59.54 11.10
N PRO A 22 -10.67 59.10 11.02
CA PRO A 22 -11.68 59.79 10.24
C PRO A 22 -11.81 61.24 10.72
N ILE A 23 -11.92 62.17 9.77
CA ILE A 23 -12.16 63.58 10.08
C ILE A 23 -13.47 63.65 10.87
N VAL A 24 -13.40 64.15 12.10
CA VAL A 24 -14.57 64.31 12.96
C VAL A 24 -15.39 65.45 12.41
N HIS A 25 -16.58 65.14 11.89
CA HIS A 25 -17.56 66.15 11.50
C HIS A 25 -18.20 66.75 12.75
N PRO A 26 -18.44 68.07 12.80
CA PRO A 26 -19.24 68.68 13.86
C PRO A 26 -20.66 68.05 13.87
N PRO A 27 -21.31 67.93 15.05
CA PRO A 27 -22.71 67.48 15.13
C PRO A 27 -23.64 68.41 14.34
N GLU A 28 -24.65 67.84 13.66
CA GLU A 28 -25.55 68.53 12.73
C GLU A 28 -26.42 69.66 13.34
N ASP A 29 -26.36 69.88 14.66
CA ASP A 29 -27.21 70.82 15.40
C ASP A 29 -26.59 72.21 15.68
N ILE A 30 -25.47 72.55 15.05
CA ILE A 30 -24.97 73.94 15.04
C ILE A 30 -24.96 74.44 13.59
N GLY A 31 -25.90 75.34 13.29
CA GLY A 31 -26.28 75.73 11.95
C GLY A 31 -25.16 76.23 11.02
N VAL A 32 -25.41 75.92 9.74
CA VAL A 32 -24.87 76.51 8.50
C VAL A 32 -23.45 76.09 8.12
N ASP A 33 -23.30 74.87 7.60
CA ASP A 33 -22.20 74.55 6.68
C ASP A 33 -22.40 75.34 5.38
N THR A 34 -21.62 76.41 5.17
CA THR A 34 -21.61 77.10 3.88
C THR A 34 -21.05 76.16 2.78
N PRO A 35 -21.52 76.24 1.53
CA PRO A 35 -21.07 75.35 0.44
C PRO A 35 -19.56 75.44 0.11
N GLN A 36 -18.87 76.45 0.64
CA GLN A 36 -17.41 76.56 0.59
C GLN A 36 -16.71 75.72 1.69
N GLN A 37 -17.29 75.63 2.88
CA GLN A 37 -16.78 74.81 3.98
C GLN A 37 -16.94 73.31 3.68
N SER A 38 -18.08 72.90 3.09
CA SER A 38 -18.29 71.52 2.67
C SER A 38 -17.36 71.06 1.53
N LYS A 39 -16.94 71.99 0.66
CA LYS A 39 -15.89 71.73 -0.35
C LYS A 39 -14.54 71.47 0.30
N LEU A 40 -14.16 72.21 1.34
CA LEU A 40 -12.90 72.03 2.06
C LEU A 40 -12.86 70.74 2.88
N LEU A 41 -13.97 70.38 3.54
CA LEU A 41 -14.08 69.13 4.33
C LEU A 41 -13.98 67.87 3.45
N ASN A 42 -14.47 67.95 2.21
CA ASN A 42 -14.43 66.84 1.25
C ASN A 42 -13.22 66.88 0.31
N TYR A 43 -12.43 67.95 0.37
CA TYR A 43 -11.24 68.11 -0.47
C TYR A 43 -10.13 67.18 0.01
N ARG A 44 -9.71 66.26 -0.87
CA ARG A 44 -8.54 65.40 -0.65
C ARG A 44 -7.52 65.65 -1.74
N ARG A 45 -6.40 66.27 -1.37
CA ARG A 45 -5.29 66.57 -2.27
C ARG A 45 -4.81 65.34 -3.04
N SER A 46 -4.77 64.17 -2.39
CA SER A 46 -4.37 62.91 -3.04
C SER A 46 -5.31 62.50 -4.19
N LYS A 47 -6.63 62.67 -4.02
CA LYS A 47 -7.61 62.37 -5.08
C LYS A 47 -7.48 63.35 -6.25
N GLU A 48 -7.17 64.61 -5.97
CA GLU A 48 -6.99 65.60 -7.03
C GLU A 48 -5.68 65.37 -7.80
N GLN A 49 -4.58 65.09 -7.10
CA GLN A 49 -3.31 64.69 -7.72
C GLN A 49 -3.46 63.42 -8.57
N GLN A 50 -4.20 62.41 -8.08
CA GLN A 50 -4.48 61.21 -8.86
C GLN A 50 -5.26 61.52 -10.15
N LYS A 51 -6.23 62.44 -10.09
CA LYS A 51 -6.97 62.88 -11.27
C LYS A 51 -6.06 63.60 -12.26
N THR A 52 -5.18 64.48 -11.79
CA THR A 52 -4.21 65.20 -12.65
C THR A 52 -3.22 64.24 -13.31
N ILE A 53 -2.71 63.26 -12.57
CA ILE A 53 -1.80 62.22 -13.11
C ILE A 53 -2.54 61.37 -14.15
N ASN A 54 -3.77 60.94 -13.87
CA ASN A 54 -4.55 60.17 -14.82
C ASN A 54 -4.84 60.96 -16.11
N GLN A 55 -5.09 62.27 -16.00
CA GLN A 55 -5.23 63.13 -17.18
C GLN A 55 -3.93 63.23 -17.98
N LEU A 56 -2.79 63.43 -17.33
CA LEU A 56 -1.48 63.45 -18.00
C LEU A 56 -1.20 62.13 -18.73
N VAL A 57 -1.49 60.99 -18.11
CA VAL A 57 -1.34 59.67 -18.75
C VAL A 57 -2.24 59.53 -19.98
N ILE A 58 -3.48 59.99 -19.90
CA ILE A 58 -4.42 59.95 -21.04
C ILE A 58 -3.94 60.87 -22.17
N ASP A 59 -3.44 62.06 -21.85
CA ASP A 59 -2.97 63.02 -22.85
C ASP A 59 -1.66 62.54 -23.51
N GLU A 60 -0.75 61.93 -22.75
CA GLU A 60 0.45 61.27 -23.26
C GLU A 60 0.09 60.08 -24.17
N ALA A 61 -0.92 59.29 -23.79
CA ALA A 61 -1.41 58.17 -24.59
C ALA A 61 -2.02 58.64 -25.92
N LYS A 62 -2.81 59.72 -25.91
CA LYS A 62 -3.34 60.34 -27.14
C LYS A 62 -2.22 60.85 -28.04
N LYS A 63 -1.23 61.53 -27.47
CA LYS A 63 -0.09 62.07 -28.22
C LYS A 63 0.79 60.96 -28.83
N ASN A 64 0.91 59.82 -28.15
CA ASN A 64 1.57 58.63 -28.71
C ASN A 64 0.75 57.95 -29.80
N LEU A 65 -0.58 57.90 -29.67
CA LEU A 65 -1.48 57.41 -30.71
C LEU A 65 -1.36 58.27 -31.99
N ASP A 66 -1.40 59.59 -31.85
CA ASP A 66 -1.26 60.50 -32.99
C ASP A 66 0.11 60.37 -33.66
N ARG A 67 1.18 60.26 -32.86
CA ARG A 67 2.54 59.98 -33.38
C ARG A 67 2.69 58.63 -34.08
N THR A 68 1.89 57.62 -33.72
CA THR A 68 1.91 56.31 -34.39
C THR A 68 1.04 56.31 -35.65
N LEU A 69 -0.01 57.11 -35.69
CA LEU A 69 -0.84 57.32 -36.88
C LEU A 69 -0.09 58.13 -37.95
N ASP A 70 0.64 59.19 -37.56
CA ASP A 70 1.45 60.02 -38.47
C ASP A 70 2.69 59.29 -39.03
N LYS A 71 3.15 58.23 -38.35
CA LYS A 71 4.25 57.37 -38.80
C LYS A 71 3.80 56.15 -39.60
N ARG A 72 2.50 56.04 -39.95
CA ARG A 72 2.07 55.00 -40.90
C ARG A 72 2.73 55.27 -42.26
N VAL A 73 3.68 54.40 -42.59
CA VAL A 73 4.15 54.19 -43.97
C VAL A 73 2.91 54.09 -44.87
N PRO A 74 2.90 54.69 -46.08
CA PRO A 74 1.82 54.51 -47.03
C PRO A 74 1.50 53.02 -47.18
N PRO A 75 0.23 52.62 -47.35
CA PRO A 75 -0.07 51.21 -47.56
C PRO A 75 0.75 50.76 -48.78
N LEU A 76 1.62 49.77 -48.59
CA LEU A 76 2.24 49.07 -49.72
C LEU A 76 1.09 48.61 -50.63
N PRO A 77 1.23 48.72 -51.96
CA PRO A 77 0.23 48.18 -52.87
C PRO A 77 -0.05 46.74 -52.49
N GLU A 78 -1.33 46.37 -52.40
CA GLU A 78 -1.72 44.99 -52.15
C GLU A 78 -0.99 44.10 -53.16
N PRO A 79 -0.25 43.06 -52.71
CA PRO A 79 0.41 42.17 -53.65
C PRO A 79 -0.65 41.51 -54.52
N ASP A 80 -0.54 41.65 -55.83
CA ASP A 80 -1.39 40.95 -56.78
C ASP A 80 -1.06 39.45 -56.69
N TYR A 81 -1.96 38.71 -56.04
CA TYR A 81 -1.87 37.26 -55.94
C TYR A 81 -2.66 36.61 -57.08
N PRO A 82 -2.17 35.49 -57.64
CA PRO A 82 -2.80 34.83 -58.77
C PRO A 82 -4.24 34.35 -58.43
N PRO A 83 -5.16 34.35 -59.41
CA PRO A 83 -6.60 34.15 -59.22
C PRO A 83 -6.99 32.68 -59.10
N THR A 84 -6.30 31.91 -58.24
CA THR A 84 -6.75 30.58 -57.83
C THR A 84 -7.61 30.74 -56.58
N MET A 85 -8.87 31.11 -56.83
CA MET A 85 -9.89 31.40 -55.84
C MET A 85 -9.90 30.45 -54.63
N THR A 86 -9.73 31.01 -53.44
CA THR A 86 -10.28 30.44 -52.22
C THR A 86 -11.17 31.50 -51.59
N SER A 87 -12.44 31.16 -51.33
CA SER A 87 -13.39 32.07 -50.68
C SER A 87 -12.80 32.63 -49.39
N GLU A 88 -13.19 33.85 -48.98
CA GLU A 88 -12.73 34.44 -47.70
C GLU A 88 -12.89 33.48 -46.52
N THR A 89 -13.96 32.67 -46.55
CA THR A 89 -14.27 31.61 -45.60
C THR A 89 -13.18 30.53 -45.53
N LYS A 90 -12.63 30.14 -46.69
CA LYS A 90 -11.55 29.16 -46.80
C LYS A 90 -10.21 29.74 -46.34
N ARG A 91 -9.94 31.03 -46.62
CA ARG A 91 -8.77 31.77 -46.08
C ARG A 91 -8.80 31.87 -44.55
N LYS A 92 -9.96 32.21 -43.97
CA LYS A 92 -10.16 32.24 -42.51
C LYS A 92 -9.94 30.87 -41.88
N GLY A 93 -10.37 29.79 -42.55
CA GLY A 93 -10.14 28.43 -42.10
C GLY A 93 -8.67 28.03 -42.08
N PHE A 94 -7.91 28.30 -43.15
CA PHE A 94 -6.47 28.01 -43.19
C PHE A 94 -5.67 28.83 -42.17
N ASN A 95 -5.99 30.11 -41.99
CA ASN A 95 -5.37 30.95 -40.96
C ASN A 95 -5.64 30.40 -39.55
N TYR A 96 -6.85 29.95 -39.28
CA TYR A 96 -7.18 29.33 -37.98
C TYR A 96 -6.41 28.03 -37.75
N ILE A 97 -6.23 27.18 -38.76
CA ILE A 97 -5.43 25.95 -38.65
C ILE A 97 -3.97 26.27 -38.34
N TYR A 98 -3.39 27.25 -39.05
CA TYR A 98 -2.03 27.70 -38.81
C TYR A 98 -1.86 28.24 -37.38
N MET A 99 -2.74 29.14 -36.95
CA MET A 99 -2.71 29.69 -35.59
C MET A 99 -2.93 28.60 -34.52
N LYS A 100 -3.81 27.63 -34.77
CA LYS A 100 -4.04 26.47 -33.88
C LYS A 100 -2.77 25.64 -33.72
N GLN A 101 -1.99 25.47 -34.79
CA GLN A 101 -0.71 24.77 -34.73
C GLN A 101 0.32 25.56 -33.91
N CYS A 102 0.38 26.89 -34.07
CA CYS A 102 1.25 27.75 -33.26
C CYS A 102 0.89 27.71 -31.76
N VAL A 103 -0.40 27.70 -31.42
CA VAL A 103 -0.85 27.61 -30.02
C VAL A 103 -0.56 26.23 -29.44
N LYS A 104 -0.77 25.15 -30.20
CA LYS A 104 -0.43 23.77 -29.77
C LYS A 104 1.08 23.56 -29.57
N SER A 105 1.93 24.31 -30.27
CA SER A 105 3.39 24.27 -30.10
C SER A 105 3.89 25.13 -28.93
N SER A 106 3.03 25.92 -28.29
CA SER A 106 3.41 26.69 -27.11
C SER A 106 3.79 25.76 -25.96
N PRO A 107 4.85 26.08 -25.19
CA PRO A 107 5.18 25.32 -23.99
C PRO A 107 4.01 25.38 -23.00
N ILE A 108 3.61 24.22 -22.48
CA ILE A 108 2.60 24.08 -21.44
C ILE A 108 3.30 23.62 -20.18
N VAL A 109 2.83 24.11 -19.04
CA VAL A 109 3.30 23.63 -17.74
C VAL A 109 2.90 22.15 -17.60
N PRO A 110 3.86 21.22 -17.47
CA PRO A 110 3.55 19.81 -17.28
C PRO A 110 2.85 19.58 -15.95
N ILE A 111 2.25 18.40 -15.78
CA ILE A 111 1.64 18.02 -14.51
C ILE A 111 2.64 18.14 -13.36
N GLN A 112 2.22 18.72 -12.23
CA GLN A 112 3.09 18.90 -11.07
C GLN A 112 3.38 17.55 -10.42
N GLN A 113 4.66 17.31 -10.10
CA GLN A 113 5.12 16.08 -9.42
C GLN A 113 4.39 15.83 -8.10
N GLU A 114 4.05 16.90 -7.38
CA GLU A 114 3.28 16.82 -6.12
C GLU A 114 1.91 16.16 -6.32
N TRP A 115 1.24 16.40 -7.45
CA TRP A 115 -0.07 15.80 -7.74
C TRP A 115 0.06 14.31 -8.03
N LEU A 116 1.09 13.92 -8.78
CA LEU A 116 1.40 12.51 -9.02
C LEU A 116 1.73 11.79 -7.70
N ASN A 117 2.52 12.42 -6.83
CA ASN A 117 2.86 11.86 -5.53
C ASN A 117 1.62 11.67 -4.64
N ASN A 118 0.70 12.64 -4.64
CA ASN A 118 -0.57 12.52 -3.91
C ASN A 118 -1.44 11.39 -4.47
N MET A 119 -1.52 11.24 -5.81
CA MET A 119 -2.22 10.11 -6.43
C MET A 119 -1.59 8.77 -6.03
N LEU A 120 -0.26 8.70 -5.99
CA LEU A 120 0.47 7.52 -5.55
C LEU A 120 0.25 7.21 -4.07
N MET A 121 0.14 8.22 -3.19
CA MET A 121 -0.15 8.00 -1.77
C MET A 121 -1.51 7.35 -1.51
N LEU A 122 -2.48 7.54 -2.41
CA LEU A 122 -3.80 6.91 -2.30
C LEU A 122 -3.80 5.41 -2.68
N ILE A 123 -2.71 4.93 -3.28
CA ILE A 123 -2.55 3.54 -3.69
C ILE A 123 -1.82 2.77 -2.57
N PRO A 124 -2.33 1.63 -2.08
CA PRO A 124 -1.64 0.78 -1.11
C PRO A 124 -0.27 0.28 -1.59
N GLU A 125 0.74 0.17 -0.70
CA GLU A 125 2.09 -0.29 -1.03
C GLU A 125 2.11 -1.68 -1.70
N SER A 126 1.25 -2.60 -1.25
CA SER A 126 1.13 -3.96 -1.79
C SER A 126 0.80 -4.01 -3.29
N LEU A 127 0.22 -2.93 -3.85
CA LEU A 127 -0.12 -2.81 -5.27
C LEU A 127 0.95 -2.05 -6.07
N LYS A 128 1.87 -1.34 -5.40
CA LYS A 128 3.00 -0.65 -6.02
C LYS A 128 4.18 -1.59 -6.26
N GLU A 129 4.39 -2.52 -5.34
CA GLU A 129 5.58 -3.37 -5.30
C GLU A 129 5.53 -4.49 -6.36
N GLY A 130 6.65 -4.66 -7.06
CA GLY A 130 6.92 -5.80 -7.94
C GLY A 130 7.21 -5.40 -9.39
N LYS A 131 8.20 -6.05 -10.01
CA LYS A 131 8.74 -5.70 -11.34
C LYS A 131 7.71 -5.53 -12.47
N LYS A 132 6.58 -6.26 -12.42
CA LYS A 132 5.49 -6.12 -13.41
C LYS A 132 4.54 -4.97 -13.08
N ARG A 133 4.28 -4.73 -11.79
CA ARG A 133 3.37 -3.70 -11.29
C ARG A 133 3.99 -2.31 -11.37
N GLU A 134 5.29 -2.18 -11.10
CA GLU A 134 6.05 -0.95 -11.31
C GLU A 134 6.00 -0.48 -12.76
N LYS A 135 6.19 -1.38 -13.73
CA LYS A 135 6.07 -1.06 -15.17
C LYS A 135 4.66 -0.61 -15.56
N LEU A 136 3.64 -1.26 -15.01
CA LEU A 136 2.25 -0.86 -15.24
C LEU A 136 1.98 0.53 -14.65
N LEU A 137 2.48 0.79 -13.44
CA LEU A 137 2.33 2.07 -12.76
C LEU A 137 3.00 3.21 -13.55
N GLU A 138 4.21 2.99 -14.07
CA GLU A 138 4.90 3.94 -14.93
C GLU A 138 4.12 4.21 -16.23
N SER A 139 3.56 3.16 -16.85
CA SER A 139 2.68 3.31 -18.02
C SER A 139 1.45 4.17 -17.71
N LEU A 140 0.80 3.95 -16.57
CA LEU A 140 -0.39 4.70 -16.15
C LEU A 140 -0.07 6.17 -15.84
N ILE A 141 1.06 6.45 -15.17
CA ILE A 141 1.51 7.82 -14.92
C ILE A 141 1.77 8.56 -16.23
N ASN A 142 2.37 7.88 -17.21
CA ASN A 142 2.62 8.45 -18.53
C ASN A 142 1.31 8.73 -19.29
N GLU A 143 0.33 7.84 -19.20
CA GLU A 143 -1.00 8.03 -19.79
C GLU A 143 -1.70 9.27 -19.20
N VAL A 144 -1.75 9.37 -17.88
CA VAL A 144 -2.35 10.52 -17.16
C VAL A 144 -1.63 11.83 -17.52
N SER A 145 -0.30 11.81 -17.59
CA SER A 145 0.49 12.98 -17.94
C SER A 145 0.24 13.44 -19.39
N SER A 146 0.18 12.49 -20.32
CA SER A 146 -0.16 12.75 -21.73
C SER A 146 -1.56 13.33 -21.88
N ASP A 147 -2.55 12.78 -21.16
CA ASP A 147 -3.93 13.22 -21.28
C ASP A 147 -4.17 14.58 -20.62
N PHE A 148 -3.46 14.89 -19.53
CA PHE A 148 -3.40 16.24 -18.99
C PHE A 148 -2.82 17.23 -20.01
N GLU A 149 -1.70 16.89 -20.65
CA GLU A 149 -1.08 17.76 -21.65
C GLU A 149 -2.01 17.99 -22.85
N LYS A 150 -2.65 16.93 -23.38
CA LYS A 150 -3.65 17.05 -24.46
C LYS A 150 -4.81 17.94 -24.05
N SER A 151 -5.33 17.78 -22.83
CA SER A 151 -6.45 18.56 -22.31
C SER A 151 -6.07 20.03 -22.15
N MET A 152 -4.86 20.32 -21.65
CA MET A 152 -4.37 21.68 -21.50
C MET A 152 -4.08 22.36 -22.85
N LYS A 153 -3.51 21.62 -23.82
CA LYS A 153 -3.36 22.09 -25.22
C LYS A 153 -4.71 22.43 -25.83
N ARG A 154 -5.73 21.60 -25.59
CA ARG A 154 -7.10 21.87 -26.06
C ARG A 154 -7.66 23.13 -25.41
N TYR A 155 -7.55 23.26 -24.08
CA TYR A 155 -8.00 24.43 -23.35
C TYR A 155 -7.33 25.72 -23.84
N MET A 156 -6.01 25.72 -24.04
CA MET A 156 -5.28 26.87 -24.56
C MET A 156 -5.75 27.30 -25.96
N VAL A 157 -5.99 26.34 -26.86
CA VAL A 157 -6.53 26.64 -28.19
C VAL A 157 -7.90 27.30 -28.08
N GLN A 158 -8.79 26.78 -27.23
CA GLN A 158 -10.14 27.32 -27.05
C GLN A 158 -10.16 28.70 -26.35
N SER A 159 -9.22 28.97 -25.43
CA SER A 159 -9.16 30.24 -24.70
C SER A 159 -8.53 31.38 -25.50
N VAL A 160 -7.56 31.06 -26.39
CA VAL A 160 -6.82 32.06 -27.18
C VAL A 160 -7.45 32.29 -28.56
N LEU A 161 -7.98 31.25 -29.21
CA LEU A 161 -8.49 31.33 -30.57
C LEU A 161 -10.02 31.21 -30.62
N VAL A 162 -10.67 32.19 -31.25
CA VAL A 162 -12.09 32.12 -31.57
C VAL A 162 -12.27 31.36 -32.88
N LYS A 163 -13.10 30.32 -32.87
CA LYS A 163 -13.38 29.51 -34.06
C LYS A 163 -14.16 30.33 -35.10
N PRO A 164 -13.69 30.41 -36.37
CA PRO A 164 -14.48 31.02 -37.43
C PRO A 164 -15.66 30.08 -37.82
N PRO A 165 -16.82 30.62 -38.23
CA PRO A 165 -18.02 29.84 -38.56
C PRO A 165 -17.86 29.12 -39.90
N VAL A 166 -17.04 28.08 -39.92
CA VAL A 166 -16.66 27.32 -41.12
C VAL A 166 -17.03 25.86 -40.90
N THR A 167 -17.92 25.33 -41.73
CA THR A 167 -18.57 24.02 -41.55
C THR A 167 -17.65 22.80 -41.72
N TRP A 168 -16.57 22.91 -42.51
CA TRP A 168 -15.58 21.84 -42.69
C TRP A 168 -14.50 21.80 -41.61
N LEU A 169 -14.50 22.78 -40.70
CA LEU A 169 -13.49 22.89 -39.67
C LEU A 169 -13.93 22.07 -38.45
N GLU A 170 -13.56 20.79 -38.47
CA GLU A 170 -13.90 19.84 -37.41
C GLU A 170 -13.43 20.35 -36.05
N ASP A 171 -14.36 20.36 -35.10
CA ASP A 171 -14.03 20.58 -33.71
C ASP A 171 -13.49 19.29 -33.12
N GLU A 172 -12.18 19.22 -32.95
CA GLU A 172 -11.56 18.18 -32.14
C GLU A 172 -12.06 18.24 -30.69
N GLY A 173 -12.56 19.38 -30.21
CA GLY A 173 -13.15 19.51 -28.89
C GLY A 173 -14.59 19.98 -29.01
N GLY A 174 -15.54 19.10 -28.70
CA GLY A 174 -16.84 19.56 -28.23
C GLY A 174 -16.69 20.56 -27.06
N PRO A 175 -17.80 21.12 -26.54
CA PRO A 175 -17.73 21.84 -25.27
C PRO A 175 -16.93 21.02 -24.25
N LEU A 176 -16.20 21.70 -23.35
CA LEU A 176 -15.57 21.04 -22.21
C LEU A 176 -16.55 20.01 -21.68
N PRO A 177 -16.15 18.74 -21.47
CA PRO A 177 -17.07 17.76 -20.92
C PRO A 177 -17.60 18.34 -19.61
N GLU A 178 -18.84 18.82 -19.63
CA GLU A 178 -19.52 19.23 -18.41
C GLU A 178 -19.56 17.98 -17.54
N SER A 179 -19.20 18.13 -16.25
CA SER A 179 -19.45 17.06 -15.29
C SER A 179 -20.88 16.62 -15.53
N PRO A 180 -21.14 15.34 -15.87
CA PRO A 180 -22.45 14.95 -16.31
C PRO A 180 -23.50 15.29 -15.26
N VAL A 181 -24.24 16.38 -15.47
CA VAL A 181 -25.32 16.75 -14.57
C VAL A 181 -26.50 15.90 -15.01
N GLY A 182 -26.75 14.82 -14.26
CA GLY A 182 -27.84 13.90 -14.55
C GLY A 182 -27.50 12.72 -15.48
N LEU A 183 -26.22 12.35 -15.67
CA LEU A 183 -25.93 10.95 -16.03
C LEU A 183 -26.25 10.07 -14.83
N ASP A 184 -27.52 9.78 -14.68
CA ASP A 184 -27.97 8.66 -13.89
C ASP A 184 -27.64 7.38 -14.67
N TYR A 185 -26.38 6.93 -14.52
CA TYR A 185 -25.93 5.65 -15.05
C TYR A 185 -26.80 4.48 -14.56
N SER A 186 -27.65 4.71 -13.56
CA SER A 186 -28.51 3.71 -12.96
C SER A 186 -29.67 3.26 -13.85
N ASN A 187 -30.18 4.01 -14.83
CA ASN A 187 -31.51 3.70 -15.39
C ASN A 187 -31.78 2.28 -15.96
N PRO A 188 -30.82 1.50 -16.49
CA PRO A 188 -31.08 0.09 -16.84
C PRO A 188 -30.96 -0.90 -15.67
N TRP A 189 -30.10 -0.61 -14.68
CA TRP A 189 -29.71 -1.55 -13.62
C TRP A 189 -30.02 -1.04 -12.21
N HIS A 190 -30.60 0.15 -12.03
CA HIS A 190 -30.89 0.76 -10.74
C HIS A 190 -31.86 -0.12 -9.96
N CYS A 191 -32.93 -0.56 -10.61
CA CYS A 191 -33.91 -1.45 -10.00
C CYS A 191 -33.23 -2.75 -9.57
N ASN A 192 -32.36 -3.33 -10.40
CA ASN A 192 -31.60 -4.54 -10.07
C ASN A 192 -30.62 -4.29 -8.93
N TYR A 193 -29.93 -3.15 -8.91
CA TYR A 193 -29.00 -2.76 -7.85
C TYR A 193 -29.73 -2.51 -6.53
N VAL A 194 -30.83 -1.77 -6.53
CA VAL A 194 -31.64 -1.52 -5.34
C VAL A 194 -32.24 -2.82 -4.83
N GLN A 195 -32.72 -3.69 -5.73
CA GLN A 195 -33.20 -5.03 -5.36
C GLN A 195 -32.09 -5.87 -4.73
N ALA A 196 -30.92 -5.96 -5.36
CA ALA A 196 -29.76 -6.67 -4.84
C ALA A 196 -29.28 -6.09 -3.50
N ARG A 197 -29.22 -4.76 -3.38
CA ARG A 197 -28.85 -4.05 -2.16
C ARG A 197 -29.83 -4.34 -1.03
N ASN A 198 -31.13 -4.33 -1.30
CA ASN A 198 -32.15 -4.64 -0.31
C ASN A 198 -32.14 -6.13 0.08
N GLN A 199 -31.85 -7.02 -0.87
CA GLN A 199 -31.64 -8.45 -0.59
C GLN A 199 -30.39 -8.68 0.27
N ILE A 200 -29.28 -7.99 0.00
CA ILE A 200 -28.06 -8.05 0.80
C ILE A 200 -28.33 -7.49 2.20
N ALA A 201 -28.95 -6.31 2.30
CA ALA A 201 -29.25 -5.66 3.58
C ALA A 201 -30.17 -6.50 4.48
N SER A 202 -31.13 -7.22 3.89
CA SER A 202 -32.10 -8.05 4.63
C SER A 202 -31.56 -9.42 5.05
N ASN A 203 -30.50 -9.94 4.41
CA ASN A 203 -29.97 -11.27 4.68
C ASN A 203 -28.59 -11.26 5.35
N LEU A 204 -27.75 -10.25 5.08
CA LEU A 204 -26.34 -10.26 5.50
C LEU A 204 -26.13 -9.67 6.89
N HIS A 205 -27.11 -8.95 7.44
CA HIS A 205 -27.12 -8.42 8.83
C HIS A 205 -25.86 -7.68 9.32
N ILE A 206 -24.92 -7.29 8.44
CA ILE A 206 -23.62 -6.67 8.80
C ILE A 206 -23.79 -5.38 9.60
N ILE A 207 -24.83 -4.61 9.30
CA ILE A 207 -25.07 -3.28 9.89
C ILE A 207 -25.68 -3.40 11.30
N HIS A 208 -26.04 -4.61 11.75
CA HIS A 208 -26.66 -4.80 13.05
C HIS A 208 -25.73 -4.38 14.20
N PRO A 209 -26.19 -3.60 15.21
CA PRO A 209 -25.35 -3.14 16.33
C PRO A 209 -24.60 -4.26 17.05
N THR A 210 -25.26 -5.42 17.23
CA THR A 210 -24.65 -6.63 17.82
C THR A 210 -23.41 -7.10 17.06
N MET A 211 -23.41 -7.03 15.72
CA MET A 211 -22.26 -7.43 14.89
C MET A 211 -21.07 -6.49 15.11
N LYS A 212 -21.34 -5.19 15.27
CA LYS A 212 -20.31 -4.21 15.60
C LYS A 212 -19.67 -4.50 16.97
N ILE A 213 -20.48 -4.82 17.98
CA ILE A 213 -19.97 -5.15 19.33
C ILE A 213 -19.16 -6.45 19.29
N LEU A 214 -19.64 -7.47 18.57
CA LEU A 214 -18.89 -8.71 18.36
C LEU A 214 -17.55 -8.45 17.64
N LEU A 215 -17.55 -7.58 16.64
CA LEU A 215 -16.35 -7.21 15.91
C LEU A 215 -15.33 -6.50 16.83
N ASP A 216 -15.79 -5.55 17.63
CA ASP A 216 -14.96 -4.82 18.61
C ASP A 216 -14.39 -5.74 19.69
N LEU A 217 -15.19 -6.69 20.17
CA LEU A 217 -14.76 -7.71 21.13
C LEU A 217 -13.63 -8.59 20.57
N GLY A 218 -13.75 -9.00 19.31
CA GLY A 218 -12.70 -9.75 18.63
C GLY A 218 -11.44 -8.91 18.45
N TYR A 219 -11.54 -7.67 17.98
CA TYR A 219 -10.36 -6.82 17.80
C TYR A 219 -9.62 -6.56 19.12
N THR A 220 -10.35 -6.20 20.18
CA THR A 220 -9.74 -5.93 21.50
C THR A 220 -9.07 -7.16 22.10
N THR A 221 -9.67 -8.34 21.92
CA THR A 221 -9.12 -9.59 22.46
C THR A 221 -7.97 -10.13 21.61
N PHE A 222 -8.12 -10.17 20.29
CA PHE A 222 -7.12 -10.75 19.39
C PHE A 222 -5.94 -9.83 19.10
N ALA A 223 -6.07 -8.50 19.25
CA ALA A 223 -4.93 -7.59 19.07
C ALA A 223 -3.75 -7.90 20.00
N ASN A 224 -4.03 -8.35 21.23
CA ASN A 224 -3.02 -8.69 22.23
C ASN A 224 -2.82 -10.21 22.38
N THR A 225 -3.53 -11.02 21.61
CA THR A 225 -3.45 -12.47 21.70
C THR A 225 -2.50 -12.99 20.65
N VAL A 226 -1.43 -13.62 21.12
CA VAL A 226 -0.45 -14.32 20.29
C VAL A 226 -0.69 -15.80 20.49
N LEU A 227 -0.96 -16.53 19.40
CA LEU A 227 -1.19 -17.98 19.47
C LEU A 227 0.12 -18.74 19.75
N LEU A 228 1.23 -18.30 19.15
CA LEU A 228 2.58 -18.82 19.37
C LEU A 228 3.57 -17.69 19.63
N ASP A 229 4.16 -17.68 20.83
CA ASP A 229 5.21 -16.71 21.15
C ASP A 229 6.56 -17.24 20.68
N VAL A 230 7.00 -16.69 19.55
CA VAL A 230 8.23 -17.07 18.87
C VAL A 230 9.39 -16.08 19.11
N THR A 231 9.13 -14.99 19.84
CA THR A 231 10.06 -13.85 19.98
C THR A 231 11.29 -14.16 20.84
N GLY A 232 11.26 -15.26 21.62
CA GLY A 232 12.34 -15.67 22.51
C GLY A 232 12.97 -17.02 22.19
N ILE A 233 12.64 -17.67 21.07
CA ILE A 233 13.10 -19.04 20.79
C ILE A 233 14.63 -19.13 20.76
N ARG A 234 15.31 -18.17 20.10
CA ARG A 234 16.78 -18.16 20.06
C ARG A 234 17.44 -18.02 21.44
N ALA A 235 16.81 -17.29 22.37
CA ALA A 235 17.37 -17.08 23.71
C ALA A 235 17.41 -18.37 24.54
N LYS A 236 16.63 -19.40 24.16
CA LYS A 236 16.68 -20.73 24.79
C LYS A 236 17.92 -21.54 24.40
N GLY A 237 18.72 -21.09 23.43
CA GLY A 237 19.92 -21.78 22.97
C GLY A 237 19.63 -22.89 21.96
N PRO A 238 20.50 -23.92 21.87
CA PRO A 238 20.27 -25.09 21.03
C PRO A 238 19.08 -25.91 21.55
N ILE A 239 18.00 -25.96 20.77
CA ILE A 239 16.76 -26.65 21.12
C ILE A 239 16.68 -27.97 20.35
N ASP A 240 16.15 -28.99 21.01
CA ASP A 240 15.80 -30.26 20.38
C ASP A 240 14.49 -30.14 19.57
N CYS A 241 14.42 -30.74 18.39
CA CYS A 241 13.28 -30.61 17.50
C CYS A 241 11.96 -31.06 18.15
N GLU A 242 11.96 -32.18 18.89
CA GLU A 242 10.76 -32.68 19.57
C GLU A 242 10.36 -31.80 20.74
N SER A 243 11.33 -31.25 21.46
CA SER A 243 11.07 -30.27 22.51
C SER A 243 10.39 -28.99 21.98
N LEU A 244 10.84 -28.48 20.81
CA LEU A 244 10.21 -27.32 20.16
C LEU A 244 8.76 -27.61 19.76
N LYS A 245 8.53 -28.77 19.12
CA LYS A 245 7.18 -29.20 18.72
C LYS A 245 6.24 -29.32 19.90
N THR A 246 6.72 -29.88 21.01
CA THR A 246 5.96 -30.03 22.26
C THR A 246 5.66 -28.67 22.89
N ASP A 247 6.67 -27.80 23.02
CA ASP A 247 6.53 -26.45 23.57
C ASP A 247 5.48 -25.63 22.80
N LEU A 248 5.59 -25.61 21.47
CA LEU A 248 4.65 -24.88 20.60
C LEU A 248 3.25 -25.47 20.67
N SER A 249 3.13 -26.81 20.76
CA SER A 249 1.84 -27.47 20.96
C SER A 249 1.19 -27.11 22.30
N ILE A 250 1.98 -26.99 23.37
CA ILE A 250 1.48 -26.55 24.69
C ILE A 250 1.05 -25.08 24.64
N GLN A 251 1.83 -24.21 24.00
CA GLN A 251 1.46 -22.81 23.82
C GLN A 251 0.15 -22.65 23.05
N ALA A 252 0.00 -23.38 21.94
CA ALA A 252 -1.21 -23.35 21.13
C ALA A 252 -2.45 -23.78 21.93
N LYS A 253 -2.36 -24.89 22.68
CA LYS A 253 -3.45 -25.33 23.58
C LYS A 253 -3.78 -24.30 24.66
N LYS A 254 -2.76 -23.70 25.28
CA LYS A 254 -2.95 -22.66 26.29
C LYS A 254 -3.61 -21.40 25.71
N ALA A 255 -3.25 -21.03 24.48
CA ALA A 255 -3.88 -19.92 23.77
C ALA A 255 -5.35 -20.25 23.42
N GLU A 256 -5.62 -21.46 22.95
CA GLU A 256 -6.99 -21.95 22.70
C GLU A 256 -7.85 -21.94 23.96
N GLU A 257 -7.35 -22.47 25.08
CA GLU A 257 -8.03 -22.40 26.38
C GLU A 257 -8.27 -20.95 26.82
N LYS A 258 -7.31 -20.05 26.62
CA LYS A 258 -7.46 -18.63 26.93
C LYS A 258 -8.60 -18.01 26.13
N ILE A 259 -8.68 -18.30 24.82
CA ILE A 259 -9.75 -17.83 23.93
C ILE A 259 -11.10 -18.38 24.39
N MET A 260 -11.16 -19.68 24.73
CA MET A 260 -12.37 -20.34 25.22
C MET A 260 -12.84 -19.85 26.59
N ASN A 261 -11.93 -19.34 27.44
CA ASN A 261 -12.26 -18.82 28.77
C ASN A 261 -12.49 -17.31 28.83
N THR A 262 -12.12 -16.55 27.79
CA THR A 262 -12.21 -15.09 27.78
C THR A 262 -13.14 -14.57 26.69
N TRP A 263 -12.75 -14.74 25.42
CA TRP A 263 -13.50 -14.26 24.27
C TRP A 263 -14.82 -15.02 24.10
N TYR A 264 -14.78 -16.36 24.08
CA TYR A 264 -15.97 -17.16 23.79
C TYR A 264 -17.13 -16.92 24.78
N PRO A 265 -16.91 -16.88 26.11
CA PRO A 265 -17.99 -16.62 27.07
C PRO A 265 -18.55 -15.19 26.93
N GLN A 266 -17.71 -14.21 26.58
CA GLN A 266 -18.15 -12.85 26.32
C GLN A 266 -19.05 -12.78 25.07
N VAL A 267 -18.69 -13.50 24.00
CA VAL A 267 -19.52 -13.65 22.81
C VAL A 267 -20.87 -14.28 23.17
N ILE A 268 -20.87 -15.39 23.92
CA ILE A 268 -22.13 -16.04 24.35
C ILE A 268 -22.97 -15.10 25.21
N SER A 269 -22.36 -14.35 26.12
CA SER A 269 -23.06 -13.37 26.97
C SER A 269 -23.74 -12.26 26.17
N LEU A 270 -23.17 -11.89 25.01
CA LEU A 270 -23.74 -10.90 24.10
C LEU A 270 -25.09 -11.40 23.55
N PHE A 271 -25.15 -12.65 23.10
CA PHE A 271 -26.32 -13.25 22.47
C PHE A 271 -27.34 -13.82 23.46
N THR A 272 -27.01 -13.86 24.75
CA THR A 272 -27.95 -14.22 25.82
C THR A 272 -28.88 -13.06 26.18
N LYS A 273 -28.50 -11.81 25.88
CA LYS A 273 -29.30 -10.61 26.18
C LYS A 273 -30.40 -10.44 25.13
N LYS A 274 -31.65 -10.20 25.57
CA LYS A 274 -32.79 -9.98 24.64
C LYS A 274 -32.58 -8.80 23.69
N GLU A 275 -31.82 -7.79 24.12
CA GLU A 275 -31.43 -6.62 23.35
C GLU A 275 -30.63 -6.97 22.08
N SER A 276 -29.92 -8.10 22.06
CA SER A 276 -29.11 -8.50 20.90
C SER A 276 -29.93 -8.97 19.71
N LEU A 277 -31.21 -9.30 19.94
CA LEU A 277 -32.17 -9.78 18.95
C LEU A 277 -33.22 -8.72 18.58
N GLU A 278 -33.11 -7.49 19.11
CA GLU A 278 -34.05 -6.41 18.83
C GLU A 278 -34.04 -6.03 17.35
N GLY A 279 -35.22 -6.07 16.72
CA GLY A 279 -35.38 -5.74 15.30
C GLY A 279 -35.20 -6.91 14.33
N ILE A 280 -34.90 -8.12 14.81
CA ILE A 280 -34.78 -9.32 13.99
C ILE A 280 -36.11 -10.08 13.98
N LYS A 281 -36.60 -10.40 12.79
CA LYS A 281 -37.80 -11.22 12.63
C LYS A 281 -37.47 -12.71 12.84
N SER A 282 -38.42 -13.46 13.37
CA SER A 282 -38.26 -14.90 13.68
C SER A 282 -37.86 -15.75 12.46
N ASP A 283 -38.28 -15.38 11.25
CA ASP A 283 -37.96 -16.04 9.98
C ASP A 283 -36.52 -15.75 9.48
N LYS A 284 -35.82 -14.80 10.11
CA LYS A 284 -34.46 -14.38 9.74
C LYS A 284 -33.42 -14.67 10.82
N LEU A 285 -33.80 -15.32 11.92
CA LEU A 285 -32.87 -15.69 12.98
C LEU A 285 -31.75 -16.62 12.49
N ASP A 286 -32.07 -17.57 11.60
CA ASP A 286 -31.05 -18.48 11.04
C ASP A 286 -30.02 -17.74 10.19
N ALA A 287 -30.46 -16.78 9.38
CA ALA A 287 -29.57 -15.93 8.58
C ALA A 287 -28.70 -15.04 9.46
N PHE A 288 -29.27 -14.51 10.56
CA PHE A 288 -28.52 -13.74 11.55
C PHE A 288 -27.44 -14.58 12.23
N TYR A 289 -27.77 -15.77 12.76
CA TYR A 289 -26.78 -16.63 13.40
C TYR A 289 -25.75 -17.21 12.41
N SER A 290 -26.12 -17.38 11.14
CA SER A 290 -25.17 -17.71 10.08
C SER A 290 -24.14 -16.59 9.91
N CYS A 291 -24.58 -15.33 9.88
CA CYS A 291 -23.68 -14.17 9.85
C CYS A 291 -22.78 -14.11 11.09
N VAL A 292 -23.31 -14.35 12.28
CA VAL A 292 -22.53 -14.41 13.54
C VAL A 292 -21.44 -15.47 13.43
N SER A 293 -21.81 -16.67 12.98
CA SER A 293 -20.88 -17.79 12.83
C SER A 293 -19.79 -17.46 11.81
N THR A 294 -20.14 -16.90 10.65
CA THR A 294 -19.16 -16.45 9.65
C THR A 294 -18.24 -15.36 10.20
N LEU A 295 -18.75 -14.39 10.97
CA LEU A 295 -17.92 -13.34 11.55
C LEU A 295 -16.93 -13.90 12.57
N MET A 296 -17.38 -14.78 13.46
CA MET A 296 -16.52 -15.49 14.41
C MET A 296 -15.45 -16.32 13.70
N SER A 297 -15.86 -17.09 12.68
CA SER A 297 -14.96 -17.85 11.81
C SER A 297 -13.88 -16.98 11.18
N ASN A 298 -14.25 -15.83 10.61
CA ASN A 298 -13.29 -14.92 9.98
C ASN A 298 -12.27 -14.35 10.98
N GLN A 299 -12.70 -14.01 12.20
CA GLN A 299 -11.77 -13.52 13.23
C GLN A 299 -10.77 -14.59 13.66
N LEU A 300 -11.22 -15.84 13.81
CA LEU A 300 -10.34 -16.96 14.15
C LEU A 300 -9.40 -17.31 13.01
N LYS A 301 -9.89 -17.33 11.76
CA LYS A 301 -9.05 -17.53 10.56
C LYS A 301 -7.98 -16.46 10.43
N ASP A 302 -8.32 -15.19 10.65
CA ASP A 302 -7.35 -14.08 10.64
C ASP A 302 -6.26 -14.26 11.72
N LEU A 303 -6.62 -14.69 12.93
CA LEU A 303 -5.63 -15.03 13.98
C LEU A 303 -4.70 -16.17 13.54
N LEU A 304 -5.24 -17.24 12.95
CA LEU A 304 -4.46 -18.37 12.45
C LEU A 304 -3.52 -17.94 11.31
N ILE A 305 -4.01 -17.18 10.33
CA ILE A 305 -3.22 -16.67 9.20
C ILE A 305 -2.05 -15.83 9.72
N ARG A 306 -2.30 -14.87 10.62
CA ARG A 306 -1.26 -14.02 11.21
C ARG A 306 -0.21 -14.85 11.97
N THR A 307 -0.63 -15.92 12.63
CA THR A 307 0.28 -16.81 13.35
C THR A 307 1.17 -17.59 12.38
N VAL A 308 0.60 -18.13 11.30
CA VAL A 308 1.37 -18.83 10.26
C VAL A 308 2.34 -17.88 9.58
N GLU A 309 1.90 -16.69 9.19
CA GLU A 309 2.76 -15.66 8.59
C GLU A 309 3.91 -15.27 9.52
N ALA A 310 3.62 -15.06 10.81
CA ALA A 310 4.64 -14.75 11.81
C ALA A 310 5.65 -15.89 11.98
N PHE A 311 5.20 -17.16 11.94
CA PHE A 311 6.08 -18.32 12.01
C PHE A 311 6.97 -18.45 10.77
N VAL A 312 6.40 -18.30 9.57
CA VAL A 312 7.16 -18.32 8.30
C VAL A 312 8.23 -17.21 8.30
N LYS A 313 7.88 -16.02 8.80
CA LYS A 313 8.79 -14.88 8.88
C LYS A 313 10.02 -15.13 9.76
N LEU A 314 9.97 -16.07 10.71
CA LEU A 314 11.16 -16.43 11.51
C LEU A 314 12.28 -17.04 10.68
N PHE A 315 11.94 -17.66 9.54
CA PHE A 315 12.86 -18.34 8.65
C PHE A 315 13.30 -17.45 7.48
N ASP A 316 12.96 -16.17 7.51
CA ASP A 316 13.37 -15.20 6.49
C ASP A 316 14.90 -14.99 6.51
N SER A 317 15.52 -14.96 5.34
CA SER A 317 16.97 -14.84 5.18
C SER A 317 17.52 -13.51 5.70
N GLU A 318 16.70 -12.47 5.74
CA GLU A 318 17.06 -11.13 6.22
C GLU A 318 17.08 -11.06 7.76
N ASP A 319 16.26 -11.87 8.45
CA ASP A 319 16.02 -11.81 9.90
C ASP A 319 16.83 -12.89 10.65
N GLN A 320 18.12 -13.05 10.30
CA GLN A 320 18.99 -14.09 10.88
C GLN A 320 19.09 -14.05 12.40
N GLN A 321 18.81 -12.90 13.04
CA GLN A 321 18.82 -12.72 14.48
C GLN A 321 17.70 -13.47 15.21
N ARG A 322 16.61 -13.82 14.52
CA ARG A 322 15.44 -14.49 15.11
C ARG A 322 15.36 -15.99 14.83
N LEU A 323 16.22 -16.49 13.95
CA LEU A 323 16.26 -17.90 13.57
C LEU A 323 16.43 -18.81 14.81
N PRO A 324 15.63 -19.89 14.92
CA PRO A 324 15.83 -20.91 15.94
C PRO A 324 17.16 -21.64 15.73
N ILE A 325 17.81 -22.02 16.83
CA ILE A 325 19.04 -22.81 16.81
C ILE A 325 18.67 -24.25 17.16
N PHE A 326 18.81 -25.15 16.20
CA PHE A 326 18.56 -26.56 16.41
C PHE A 326 19.83 -27.28 16.86
N LYS A 327 19.68 -28.18 17.83
CA LYS A 327 20.72 -29.11 18.23
C LYS A 327 20.73 -30.28 17.24
N MET A 328 21.86 -30.52 16.61
CA MET A 328 22.11 -31.70 15.77
C MET A 328 23.39 -32.38 16.25
N GLU A 329 23.33 -33.69 16.42
CA GLU A 329 24.45 -34.53 16.83
C GLU A 329 24.91 -35.36 15.63
N LEU A 330 26.22 -35.49 15.43
CA LEU A 330 26.76 -36.42 14.45
C LEU A 330 26.86 -37.78 15.13
N THR A 331 25.98 -38.70 14.75
CA THR A 331 25.93 -40.06 15.26
C THR A 331 26.60 -41.02 14.28
N PHE A 332 27.05 -42.14 14.82
CA PHE A 332 27.59 -43.24 14.05
C PHE A 332 26.67 -44.44 14.28
N ASP A 333 25.98 -44.87 13.24
CA ASP A 333 25.09 -46.02 13.26
C ASP A 333 25.28 -46.86 11.97
N ASP A 334 25.27 -48.19 12.09
CA ASP A 334 25.43 -49.14 10.98
C ASP A 334 26.56 -48.79 9.97
N ASP A 335 27.77 -48.50 10.47
CA ASP A 335 28.95 -48.13 9.67
C ASP A 335 28.81 -46.84 8.85
N LYS A 336 27.86 -45.97 9.21
CA LYS A 336 27.59 -44.69 8.55
C LYS A 336 27.60 -43.55 9.55
N MET A 337 28.27 -42.46 9.20
CA MET A 337 28.11 -41.19 9.89
C MET A 337 26.82 -40.55 9.42
N GLU A 338 25.94 -40.15 10.33
CA GLU A 338 24.72 -39.40 10.00
C GLU A 338 24.40 -38.36 11.06
N PHE A 339 23.61 -37.35 10.70
CA PHE A 339 23.11 -36.39 11.68
C PHE A 339 21.84 -36.93 12.33
N TYR A 340 21.78 -36.81 13.64
CA TYR A 340 20.58 -37.00 14.44
C TYR A 340 20.16 -35.67 15.11
N PRO A 341 18.93 -35.20 14.91
CA PRO A 341 17.93 -35.69 13.94
C PRO A 341 18.39 -35.49 12.49
N THR A 342 17.83 -36.27 11.55
CA THR A 342 18.18 -36.12 10.13
C THR A 342 17.68 -34.78 9.58
N PHE A 343 18.22 -34.34 8.44
CA PHE A 343 17.73 -33.14 7.78
C PHE A 343 16.23 -33.23 7.42
N GLN A 344 15.75 -34.45 7.11
CA GLN A 344 14.36 -34.70 6.80
C GLN A 344 13.49 -34.61 8.05
N ASP A 345 13.94 -35.19 9.17
CA ASP A 345 13.22 -35.10 10.45
C ASP A 345 13.08 -33.65 10.91
N LEU A 346 14.14 -32.85 10.77
CA LEU A 346 14.08 -31.42 11.11
C LEU A 346 13.08 -30.67 10.22
N GLN A 347 13.09 -30.96 8.92
CA GLN A 347 12.13 -30.38 7.98
C GLN A 347 10.69 -30.75 8.38
N ASP A 348 10.43 -32.03 8.64
CA ASP A 348 9.09 -32.51 8.97
C ASP A 348 8.60 -31.97 10.31
N VAL A 349 9.48 -31.83 11.31
CA VAL A 349 9.14 -31.19 12.58
C VAL A 349 8.71 -29.74 12.36
N VAL A 350 9.48 -28.95 11.61
CA VAL A 350 9.14 -27.53 11.36
C VAL A 350 7.85 -27.40 10.56
N LEU A 351 7.61 -28.26 9.56
CA LEU A 351 6.38 -28.27 8.79
C LEU A 351 5.17 -28.70 9.63
N SER A 352 5.34 -29.70 10.50
CA SER A 352 4.29 -30.19 11.39
C SER A 352 3.78 -29.11 12.36
N VAL A 353 4.59 -28.09 12.66
CA VAL A 353 4.14 -26.94 13.46
C VAL A 353 3.06 -26.15 12.73
N VAL A 354 3.18 -25.95 11.41
CA VAL A 354 2.17 -25.24 10.61
C VAL A 354 0.87 -26.03 10.56
N GLU A 355 0.96 -27.35 10.36
CA GLU A 355 -0.19 -28.25 10.42
C GLU A 355 -0.85 -28.19 11.80
N ARG A 356 -0.04 -28.17 12.86
CA ARG A 356 -0.55 -28.07 14.23
C ARG A 356 -1.27 -26.75 14.51
N ILE A 357 -0.78 -25.64 13.96
CA ILE A 357 -1.49 -24.35 14.02
C ILE A 357 -2.84 -24.49 13.30
N ALA A 358 -2.87 -25.10 12.11
CA ALA A 358 -4.11 -25.31 11.35
C ALA A 358 -5.14 -26.16 12.10
N GLU A 359 -4.70 -27.13 12.90
CA GLU A 359 -5.57 -27.97 13.74
C GLU A 359 -6.13 -27.26 14.98
N THR A 360 -5.60 -26.10 15.36
CA THR A 360 -6.09 -25.38 16.54
C THR A 360 -7.41 -24.66 16.27
N LEU A 361 -8.22 -24.46 17.32
CA LEU A 361 -9.49 -23.71 17.27
C LEU A 361 -10.62 -24.38 16.45
N GLN A 362 -10.45 -25.63 15.99
CA GLN A 362 -11.44 -26.36 15.19
C GLN A 362 -12.67 -26.86 15.99
N ASN A 363 -12.59 -26.87 17.32
CA ASN A 363 -13.63 -27.43 18.19
C ASN A 363 -14.55 -26.37 18.81
N ILE A 364 -14.52 -25.13 18.31
CA ILE A 364 -15.32 -24.03 18.85
C ILE A 364 -16.75 -24.13 18.30
N GLN A 365 -17.73 -24.27 19.19
CA GLN A 365 -19.14 -24.40 18.80
C GLN A 365 -19.73 -23.07 18.34
N THR A 366 -20.61 -23.13 17.36
CA THR A 366 -21.44 -21.98 16.95
C THR A 366 -22.35 -21.52 18.10
N VAL A 367 -22.60 -20.22 18.19
CA VAL A 367 -23.52 -19.62 19.19
C VAL A 367 -24.89 -20.33 19.24
N PRO A 368 -25.60 -20.57 18.12
CA PRO A 368 -26.88 -21.27 18.17
C PRO A 368 -26.75 -22.71 18.69
N SER A 369 -25.68 -23.43 18.35
CA SER A 369 -25.43 -24.78 18.85
C SER A 369 -25.16 -24.82 20.35
N TRP A 370 -24.46 -23.81 20.87
CA TRP A 370 -24.22 -23.68 22.30
C TRP A 370 -25.52 -23.37 23.05
N LEU A 371 -26.33 -22.45 22.52
CA LEU A 371 -27.60 -22.05 23.12
C LEU A 371 -28.67 -23.16 23.08
N SER A 372 -28.65 -24.01 22.04
CA SER A 372 -29.61 -25.09 21.86
C SER A 372 -29.31 -26.34 22.69
N GLY A 373 -28.06 -26.52 23.15
CA GLY A 373 -27.64 -27.68 23.93
C GLY A 373 -27.82 -29.02 23.19
N THR A 374 -27.79 -29.00 21.85
CA THR A 374 -28.04 -30.20 21.02
C THR A 374 -26.93 -31.24 21.17
N SER A 375 -27.29 -32.53 21.09
CA SER A 375 -26.37 -33.68 21.22
C SER A 375 -25.25 -33.68 20.17
N THR A 376 -25.48 -33.13 18.98
CA THR A 376 -24.47 -32.95 17.92
C THR A 376 -24.11 -31.48 17.80
N PRO A 377 -22.97 -31.04 18.37
CA PRO A 377 -22.56 -29.65 18.27
C PRO A 377 -22.13 -29.30 16.84
N VAL A 378 -22.57 -28.13 16.35
CA VAL A 378 -22.10 -27.57 15.09
C VAL A 378 -20.94 -26.63 15.40
N ASN A 379 -19.74 -26.96 14.92
CA ASN A 379 -18.53 -26.17 15.10
C ASN A 379 -18.42 -25.06 14.05
N LEU A 380 -17.65 -24.02 14.38
CA LEU A 380 -17.26 -22.96 13.47
C LEU A 380 -16.33 -23.51 12.39
N ASP A 381 -16.47 -23.02 11.17
CA ASP A 381 -15.47 -23.22 10.13
C ASP A 381 -14.26 -22.34 10.45
N THR A 382 -13.20 -22.94 10.94
CA THR A 382 -11.91 -22.30 11.20
C THR A 382 -10.80 -22.86 10.33
N GLU A 383 -11.16 -23.56 9.25
CA GLU A 383 -10.19 -24.17 8.35
C GLU A 383 -9.38 -23.07 7.64
N LEU A 384 -8.05 -23.21 7.71
CA LEU A 384 -7.14 -22.30 7.02
C LEU A 384 -7.29 -22.45 5.50
N PRO A 385 -7.31 -21.36 4.74
CA PRO A 385 -7.38 -21.46 3.28
C PRO A 385 -6.18 -22.24 2.71
N GLU A 386 -6.46 -23.19 1.82
CA GLU A 386 -5.46 -24.08 1.22
C GLU A 386 -4.27 -23.31 0.61
N HIS A 387 -4.52 -22.19 -0.05
CA HIS A 387 -3.47 -21.37 -0.66
C HIS A 387 -2.48 -20.79 0.37
N VAL A 388 -2.94 -20.48 1.59
CA VAL A 388 -2.07 -19.98 2.67
C VAL A 388 -1.21 -21.11 3.21
N LEU A 389 -1.81 -22.29 3.41
CA LEU A 389 -1.10 -23.48 3.90
C LEU A 389 0.00 -23.90 2.90
N GLN A 390 -0.34 -24.02 1.63
CA GLN A 390 0.62 -24.37 0.57
C GLN A 390 1.72 -23.33 0.43
N TRP A 391 1.39 -22.04 0.51
CA TRP A 391 2.40 -20.97 0.51
C TRP A 391 3.37 -21.10 1.68
N ALA A 392 2.86 -21.30 2.90
CA ALA A 392 3.67 -21.41 4.11
C ALA A 392 4.61 -22.63 4.05
N LEU A 393 4.07 -23.81 3.71
CA LEU A 393 4.85 -25.05 3.61
C LEU A 393 5.96 -24.96 2.55
N ASN A 394 5.64 -24.43 1.36
CA ASN A 394 6.63 -24.28 0.30
C ASN A 394 7.72 -23.26 0.67
N THR A 395 7.33 -22.14 1.29
CA THR A 395 8.28 -21.12 1.73
C THR A 395 9.23 -21.66 2.79
N LEU A 396 8.70 -22.38 3.78
CA LEU A 396 9.51 -23.02 4.83
C LEU A 396 10.46 -24.08 4.27
N LYS A 397 10.00 -24.95 3.35
CA LYS A 397 10.86 -25.97 2.70
C LYS A 397 12.08 -25.33 2.04
N VAL A 398 11.87 -24.25 1.30
CA VAL A 398 12.97 -23.52 0.64
C VAL A 398 13.92 -22.91 1.66
N ALA A 399 13.39 -22.23 2.69
CA ALA A 399 14.20 -21.59 3.72
C ALA A 399 15.03 -22.60 4.54
N ILE A 400 14.43 -23.71 4.96
CA ILE A 400 15.10 -24.79 5.69
C ILE A 400 16.23 -25.38 4.84
N HIS A 401 15.95 -25.69 3.57
CA HIS A 401 16.95 -26.24 2.68
C HIS A 401 18.15 -25.29 2.51
N GLN A 402 17.91 -23.99 2.33
CA GLN A 402 18.98 -22.99 2.23
C GLN A 402 19.81 -22.88 3.51
N ASN A 403 19.15 -22.86 4.68
CA ASN A 403 19.84 -22.76 5.97
C ASN A 403 20.70 -24.00 6.29
N LEU A 404 20.27 -25.20 5.86
CA LEU A 404 20.98 -26.45 6.11
C LEU A 404 22.10 -26.76 5.10
N GLN A 405 22.20 -26.04 3.98
CA GLN A 405 23.25 -26.28 2.98
C GLN A 405 24.67 -26.18 3.57
N GLY A 406 24.90 -25.27 4.51
CA GLY A 406 26.20 -25.14 5.18
C GLY A 406 26.56 -26.39 5.99
N ALA A 407 25.62 -26.88 6.80
CA ALA A 407 25.80 -28.09 7.60
C ALA A 407 26.00 -29.33 6.70
N ARG A 408 25.27 -29.43 5.60
CA ARG A 408 25.41 -30.52 4.62
C ARG A 408 26.80 -30.55 3.98
N LYS A 409 27.31 -29.40 3.52
CA LYS A 409 28.68 -29.31 2.94
C LYS A 409 29.76 -29.68 3.96
N HIS A 410 29.57 -29.25 5.22
CA HIS A 410 30.48 -29.60 6.30
C HIS A 410 30.48 -31.11 6.55
N TYR A 411 29.32 -31.73 6.59
CA TYR A 411 29.18 -33.18 6.69
C TYR A 411 29.83 -33.92 5.53
N GLU A 412 29.61 -33.48 4.28
CA GLU A 412 30.26 -34.06 3.09
C GLU A 412 31.80 -34.02 3.22
N THR A 413 32.36 -32.94 3.77
CA THR A 413 33.81 -32.82 4.02
C THR A 413 34.31 -33.84 5.05
N TYR A 414 33.54 -34.09 6.11
CA TYR A 414 33.90 -35.10 7.13
C TYR A 414 33.79 -36.52 6.57
N VAL A 415 32.73 -36.80 5.80
CA VAL A 415 32.57 -38.10 5.14
C VAL A 415 33.73 -38.34 4.19
N GLU A 416 34.08 -37.41 3.29
CA GLU A 416 35.22 -37.58 2.39
C GLU A 416 36.54 -37.87 3.12
N LYS A 417 36.76 -37.23 4.27
CA LYS A 417 38.02 -37.36 5.03
C LYS A 417 38.11 -38.64 5.86
N TYR A 418 36.99 -39.10 6.43
CA TYR A 418 36.99 -40.15 7.45
C TYR A 418 36.23 -41.43 7.03
N ASN A 419 35.50 -41.43 5.91
CA ASN A 419 34.69 -42.60 5.49
C ASN A 419 35.51 -43.86 5.23
N TRP A 420 36.77 -43.73 4.78
CA TRP A 420 37.66 -44.87 4.53
C TRP A 420 38.03 -45.65 5.81
N LEU A 421 37.92 -45.02 6.98
CA LEU A 421 38.06 -45.70 8.28
C LEU A 421 36.83 -46.55 8.62
N LEU A 422 35.66 -46.20 8.07
CA LEU A 422 34.37 -46.73 8.47
C LEU A 422 33.81 -47.76 7.48
N ASP A 423 34.06 -47.60 6.18
CA ASP A 423 33.53 -48.47 5.12
C ASP A 423 34.27 -49.83 4.98
N GLY A 424 35.12 -50.16 5.95
CA GLY A 424 35.96 -51.36 5.94
C GLY A 424 37.16 -51.30 4.99
N THR A 425 37.41 -50.15 4.32
CA THR A 425 38.60 -49.95 3.49
C THR A 425 39.87 -50.00 4.33
N ALA A 426 39.87 -49.38 5.52
CA ALA A 426 40.97 -49.49 6.48
C ALA A 426 41.32 -50.95 6.83
N VAL A 427 40.30 -51.78 7.07
CA VAL A 427 40.51 -53.21 7.38
C VAL A 427 41.13 -53.95 6.19
N LYS A 428 40.69 -53.65 4.96
CA LYS A 428 41.29 -54.22 3.74
C LYS A 428 42.71 -53.73 3.51
N MET A 429 43.01 -52.46 3.79
CA MET A 429 44.38 -51.91 3.70
C MET A 429 45.32 -52.65 4.67
N ILE A 430 44.89 -52.84 5.92
CA ILE A 430 45.66 -53.58 6.93
C ILE A 430 45.83 -55.05 6.52
N GLN A 431 44.78 -55.70 6.02
CA GLN A 431 44.86 -57.11 5.57
C GLN A 431 45.79 -57.29 4.36
N ASN A 432 45.77 -56.36 3.40
CA ASN A 432 46.68 -56.38 2.27
C ASN A 432 48.13 -56.15 2.71
N PHE A 433 48.36 -55.17 3.59
CA PHE A 433 49.68 -54.89 4.16
C PHE A 433 50.22 -56.09 4.96
N GLN A 434 49.37 -56.80 5.71
CA GLN A 434 49.79 -58.02 6.41
C GLN A 434 50.10 -59.21 5.48
N ALA A 435 49.59 -59.20 4.25
CA ALA A 435 49.84 -60.27 3.27
C ALA A 435 51.16 -60.07 2.50
N GLU A 436 51.75 -58.89 2.55
CA GLU A 436 53.00 -58.52 1.89
C GLU A 436 54.20 -58.59 2.88
N ASP A 437 55.40 -58.88 2.37
CA ASP A 437 56.62 -58.88 3.19
C ASP A 437 57.16 -57.44 3.30
N HIS A 438 57.03 -56.82 4.47
CA HIS A 438 57.50 -55.46 4.76
C HIS A 438 58.69 -55.42 5.72
N THR A 439 59.47 -54.35 5.63
CA THR A 439 60.61 -54.07 6.52
C THR A 439 60.17 -53.47 7.85
N PHE A 440 61.00 -53.58 8.89
CA PHE A 440 60.71 -53.05 10.22
C PHE A 440 60.46 -51.53 10.22
N ASP A 441 61.16 -50.79 9.35
CA ASP A 441 61.00 -49.34 9.23
C ASP A 441 59.63 -48.99 8.62
N GLU A 442 59.17 -49.72 7.61
CA GLU A 442 57.82 -49.56 7.02
C GLU A 442 56.71 -49.88 8.03
N TYR A 443 56.89 -50.88 8.88
CA TYR A 443 55.96 -51.15 10.00
C TYR A 443 55.92 -50.00 11.00
N THR A 444 57.04 -49.31 11.23
CA THR A 444 57.14 -48.20 12.19
C THR A 444 56.46 -46.94 11.63
N GLU A 445 56.65 -46.63 10.35
CA GLU A 445 55.99 -45.49 9.68
C GLU A 445 54.47 -45.68 9.61
N GLU A 446 54.00 -46.89 9.31
CA GLU A 446 52.57 -47.21 9.30
C GLU A 446 51.99 -47.04 10.70
N LEU A 447 52.63 -47.60 11.74
CA LEU A 447 52.21 -47.44 13.13
C LEU A 447 52.18 -45.97 13.58
N ASP A 448 53.18 -45.17 13.21
CA ASP A 448 53.20 -43.74 13.53
C ASP A 448 52.04 -42.99 12.84
N CYS A 449 51.71 -43.36 11.59
CA CYS A 449 50.52 -42.84 10.93
C CYS A 449 49.26 -43.17 11.76
N TRP A 450 49.03 -44.43 12.14
CA TRP A 450 47.87 -44.84 12.95
C TRP A 450 47.85 -44.20 14.36
N VAL A 451 49.00 -44.06 15.02
CA VAL A 451 49.12 -43.46 16.36
C VAL A 451 48.76 -41.99 16.35
N VAL A 452 49.13 -41.25 15.30
CA VAL A 452 48.70 -39.86 15.12
C VAL A 452 47.17 -39.76 15.04
N TRP A 453 46.46 -40.76 14.51
CA TRP A 453 44.99 -40.76 14.52
C TRP A 453 44.39 -41.07 15.90
N VAL A 454 45.00 -41.97 16.69
CA VAL A 454 44.51 -42.36 18.04
C VAL A 454 44.63 -41.22 19.05
N VAL A 455 45.57 -40.28 18.86
CA VAL A 455 45.79 -39.15 19.79
C VAL A 455 44.87 -37.94 19.49
N TYR A 456 44.28 -37.88 18.29
CA TYR A 456 43.46 -36.74 17.84
C TYR A 456 41.95 -37.05 17.69
N LEU A 457 41.54 -38.28 17.99
CA LEU A 457 40.15 -38.68 18.24
C LEU A 457 39.86 -38.65 19.74
#